data_AF-A0A564J9I6-F1
#
_entry.id   AF-A0A564J9I6-F1
#
_cell.length_a   1.000
_cell.length_b   1.000
_cell.length_c   1.000
_cell.angle_alpha   90.00
_cell.angle_beta   90.00
_cell.angle_gamma   90.00
#
_symmetry.space_group_name_H-M   'P 1'
#
loop_
_entity.id
_entity.type
_entity.pdbx_description
1 polymer ?
#
loop_
_entity_poly.entity_id
_entity_poly.type
_entity_poly.pdbx_seq_one_letter_code
_entity_poly.pdbx_strand_id
1 'polypeptide(L)'
;MISTLPGYGGDLDVTVYEADGSEQHFQVPFASVTQLLRPGQSRYELSIGELNNRSLPGDPSLWQGTWQQGVTNRLTVYGGIQASDRYRAGQGGIGVATPVGAVSADVTHARTELGSRGQGNETRNGESYRLSYSKNITETASNFSLAAYRFSTSGYMDYLTAMQTREAIFQGYQADSIRRNKSRYTLTASQGLPSGWGQFYLSSSVQNYWNAQGVDKQYQFGYSNNYGRFSYGVNAGRSWSAYGRSQDTLSVNFSLPLGNDRQAPTGRLSYDHIRHGEQSMRTAINGSVGEDSRFSYGLSGATSSQGGGSSAAASAQYMANYASLNASFGSGKHYRSVSGGVSGTMIGHSGGLTLSPYQGDTFALVEAKGAEGAGVNGYSGIQIDHWGYAAVPYLNPYQLNDIHLDPKGTASGVELDSTSQRVAPLDGAVVKVSYQARQGYPLLITVTGAMQPLPFGTEVHDDTAQTVGYVGQGGQIYARVEQVRGVLTVRAGGKSCRLPYALTNTKAASLETLSLRCEYP
;
A
#
# COMPACT_ATOMS: atom_id res chain seq x y z
N MET A 1 -5.58 -11.92 -1.57
CA MET A 1 -4.37 -11.45 -0.87
C MET A 1 -4.67 -10.07 -0.31
N ILE A 2 -4.69 -9.93 1.00
CA ILE A 2 -4.69 -8.62 1.67
C ILE A 2 -3.23 -8.15 1.61
N SER A 3 -2.90 -7.23 0.71
CA SER A 3 -1.53 -6.74 0.50
C SER A 3 -1.16 -5.52 1.34
N THR A 4 -2.05 -5.11 2.26
CA THR A 4 -1.97 -3.84 3.00
C THR A 4 -1.63 -4.02 4.48
N LEU A 5 -1.06 -5.16 4.88
CA LEU A 5 -0.65 -5.36 6.27
C LEU A 5 0.67 -4.65 6.55
N PRO A 6 0.71 -3.66 7.46
CA PRO A 6 1.94 -2.99 7.83
C PRO A 6 2.87 -3.97 8.54
N GLY A 7 4.16 -3.94 8.17
CA GLY A 7 5.18 -4.91 8.58
C GLY A 7 5.64 -4.79 10.05
N TYR A 8 4.72 -4.64 10.99
CA TYR A 8 5.01 -4.69 12.42
C TYR A 8 5.06 -6.16 12.86
N GLY A 9 6.21 -6.57 13.40
CA GLY A 9 6.47 -7.96 13.76
C GLY A 9 5.51 -8.49 14.81
N GLY A 10 4.86 -9.62 14.50
CA GLY A 10 3.94 -10.33 15.38
C GLY A 10 3.23 -11.43 14.60
N ASP A 11 2.79 -12.49 15.28
CA ASP A 11 1.97 -13.50 14.60
C ASP A 11 0.63 -12.88 14.20
N LEU A 12 0.19 -13.12 12.97
CA LEU A 12 -1.09 -12.61 12.47
C LEU A 12 -2.16 -13.66 12.75
N ASP A 13 -3.04 -13.37 13.71
CA ASP A 13 -4.26 -14.15 13.90
C ASP A 13 -5.28 -13.74 12.84
N VAL A 14 -5.42 -14.58 11.82
CA VAL A 14 -6.37 -14.37 10.73
C VAL A 14 -7.66 -15.10 11.07
N THR A 15 -8.74 -14.33 11.20
CA THR A 15 -10.10 -14.86 11.26
C THR A 15 -10.84 -14.46 9.99
N VAL A 16 -11.30 -15.46 9.23
CA VAL A 16 -12.15 -15.25 8.06
C VAL A 16 -13.58 -15.52 8.48
N TYR A 17 -14.41 -14.47 8.45
CA TYR A 17 -15.85 -14.56 8.65
C TYR A 17 -16.53 -14.85 7.32
N GLU A 18 -17.12 -16.04 7.20
CA GLU A 18 -17.78 -16.49 5.99
C GLU A 18 -19.24 -16.02 5.94
N ALA A 19 -19.81 -15.98 4.73
CA ALA A 19 -21.17 -15.50 4.52
C ALA A 19 -22.27 -16.39 5.15
N ASP A 20 -21.94 -17.63 5.50
CA ASP A 20 -22.80 -18.57 6.22
C ASP A 20 -22.69 -18.44 7.76
N GLY A 21 -21.83 -17.54 8.25
CA GLY A 21 -21.57 -17.32 9.66
C GLY A 21 -20.50 -18.23 10.26
N SER A 22 -19.85 -19.09 9.46
CA SER A 22 -18.70 -19.87 9.92
C SER A 22 -17.43 -19.02 10.02
N GLU A 23 -16.53 -19.42 10.92
CA GLU A 23 -15.25 -18.73 11.16
C GLU A 23 -14.08 -19.66 10.86
N GLN A 24 -13.15 -19.23 10.02
CA GLN A 24 -11.87 -19.92 9.83
C GLN A 24 -10.77 -19.18 10.56
N HIS A 25 -10.13 -19.85 11.52
CA HIS A 25 -9.01 -19.29 12.29
C HIS A 25 -7.71 -19.94 11.87
N PHE A 26 -6.75 -19.14 11.43
CA PHE A 26 -5.38 -19.60 11.23
C PHE A 26 -4.40 -18.50 11.60
N GLN A 27 -3.30 -18.91 12.23
CA GLN A 27 -2.22 -18.01 12.60
C GLN A 27 -1.14 -18.05 11.52
N VAL A 28 -0.77 -16.90 10.97
CA VAL A 28 0.36 -16.73 10.05
C VAL A 28 1.52 -16.12 10.81
N PRO A 29 2.57 -16.90 11.14
CA PRO A 29 3.73 -16.36 11.82
C PRO A 29 4.44 -15.33 10.94
N PHE A 30 4.66 -14.11 11.44
CA PHE A 30 5.47 -13.12 10.74
C PHE A 30 6.95 -13.36 11.03
N ALA A 31 7.67 -13.95 10.06
CA ALA A 31 9.10 -14.17 10.17
C ALA A 31 9.88 -12.91 9.76
N SER A 32 10.49 -12.23 10.74
CA SER A 32 11.46 -11.16 10.46
C SER A 32 12.76 -11.79 9.95
N VAL A 33 13.15 -11.45 8.71
CA VAL A 33 14.44 -11.84 8.13
C VAL A 33 15.58 -11.05 8.74
N THR A 34 16.77 -11.64 8.68
CA THR A 34 18.09 -11.09 9.03
C THR A 34 18.25 -9.65 8.52
N GLN A 35 18.05 -8.64 9.37
CA GLN A 35 18.23 -7.24 8.97
C GLN A 35 19.70 -6.85 9.12
N LEU A 36 20.54 -7.19 8.15
CA LEU A 36 21.93 -6.74 8.14
C LEU A 36 22.00 -5.23 7.87
N LEU A 37 22.88 -4.52 8.58
CA LEU A 37 23.13 -3.09 8.39
C LEU A 37 24.45 -2.86 7.64
N ARG A 38 24.54 -1.78 6.88
CA ARG A 38 25.80 -1.35 6.26
C ARG A 38 26.80 -0.88 7.34
N PRO A 39 28.12 -0.96 7.09
CA PRO A 39 29.12 -0.45 8.02
C PRO A 39 28.83 0.99 8.45
N GLY A 40 28.95 1.26 9.74
CA GLY A 40 28.72 2.59 10.31
C GLY A 40 27.25 2.97 10.51
N GLN A 41 26.30 2.21 9.97
CA GLN A 41 24.87 2.42 10.26
C GLN A 41 24.49 1.79 11.60
N SER A 42 23.72 2.53 12.38
CA SER A 42 23.12 2.06 13.62
C SER A 42 21.60 2.19 13.55
N ARG A 43 20.90 1.23 14.14
CA ARG A 43 19.47 1.28 14.37
C ARG A 43 19.23 1.07 15.86
N TYR A 44 18.42 1.92 16.46
CA TYR A 44 18.07 1.82 17.87
C TYR A 44 16.60 2.14 18.05
N GLU A 45 15.99 1.55 19.08
CA GLU A 45 14.61 1.80 19.46
C GLU A 45 14.53 1.78 20.99
N LEU A 46 13.89 2.80 21.56
CA LEU A 46 13.60 2.88 22.99
C LEU A 46 12.09 3.11 23.15
N SER A 47 11.42 2.18 23.82
CA SER A 47 9.97 2.16 24.00
C SER A 47 9.67 2.03 25.49
N ILE A 48 8.93 2.99 26.04
CA ILE A 48 8.54 3.05 27.46
C ILE A 48 7.05 3.33 27.51
N GLY A 49 6.28 2.47 28.15
CA GLY A 49 4.83 2.62 28.23
C GLY A 49 4.18 1.46 28.95
N GLU A 50 2.93 1.16 28.60
CA GLU A 50 2.14 0.06 29.16
C GLU A 50 1.68 -0.87 28.05
N LEU A 51 1.57 -2.15 28.36
CA LEU A 51 1.07 -3.15 27.42
C LEU A 51 -0.45 -3.03 27.28
N ASN A 52 -0.90 -2.37 26.22
CA ASN A 52 -2.31 -2.30 25.89
C ASN A 52 -2.79 -3.66 25.31
N ASN A 53 -3.38 -4.49 26.16
CA ASN A 53 -4.00 -5.75 25.75
C ASN A 53 -5.29 -5.97 26.53
N ARG A 54 -6.41 -6.12 25.82
CA ARG A 54 -7.75 -6.32 26.42
C ARG A 54 -7.84 -7.54 27.35
N SER A 55 -6.98 -8.54 27.14
CA SER A 55 -6.91 -9.74 27.99
C SER A 55 -6.09 -9.52 29.27
N LEU A 56 -5.49 -8.33 29.46
CA LEU A 56 -4.63 -7.95 30.57
C LEU A 56 -5.13 -6.62 31.17
N PRO A 57 -6.12 -6.64 32.08
CA PRO A 57 -6.71 -5.42 32.64
C PRO A 57 -5.77 -4.61 33.54
N GLY A 58 -4.60 -5.16 33.90
CA GLY A 58 -3.62 -4.50 34.75
C GLY A 58 -2.58 -3.64 34.02
N ASP A 59 -2.68 -3.49 32.69
CA ASP A 59 -1.84 -2.65 31.84
C ASP A 59 -0.34 -2.65 32.24
N PRO A 60 0.34 -3.81 32.20
CA PRO A 60 1.67 -3.93 32.78
C PRO A 60 2.68 -3.05 32.05
N SER A 61 3.50 -2.32 32.83
CA SER A 61 4.53 -1.43 32.31
C SER A 61 5.56 -2.17 31.45
N LEU A 62 6.04 -1.55 30.38
CA LEU A 62 7.05 -2.09 29.48
C LEU A 62 8.14 -1.05 29.25
N TRP A 63 9.38 -1.47 29.50
CA TRP A 63 10.60 -0.78 29.13
C TRP A 63 11.34 -1.67 28.15
N GLN A 64 11.56 -1.20 26.92
CA GLN A 64 12.25 -1.94 25.89
C GLN A 64 13.31 -1.04 25.24
N GLY A 65 14.52 -1.57 25.12
CA GLY A 65 15.60 -0.93 24.37
C GLY A 65 16.20 -1.94 23.41
N THR A 66 16.36 -1.59 22.14
CA THR A 66 17.07 -2.40 21.15
C THR A 66 18.13 -1.58 20.47
N TRP A 67 19.24 -2.23 20.11
CA TRP A 67 20.33 -1.61 19.39
C TRP A 67 20.95 -2.60 18.41
N GLN A 68 21.23 -2.11 17.22
CA GLN A 68 21.83 -2.86 16.13
C GLN A 68 22.87 -2.00 15.43
N GLN A 69 24.01 -2.60 15.11
CA GLN A 69 25.16 -1.91 14.52
C GLN A 69 25.74 -2.72 13.35
N GLY A 70 25.84 -2.07 12.19
CA GLY A 70 26.63 -2.57 11.07
C GLY A 70 28.11 -2.36 11.36
N VAL A 71 28.83 -3.45 11.63
CA VAL A 71 30.27 -3.42 11.96
C VAL A 71 31.09 -3.48 10.67
N THR A 72 30.73 -4.38 9.76
CA THR A 72 31.37 -4.52 8.44
C THR A 72 30.32 -4.80 7.37
N ASN A 73 30.74 -4.88 6.10
CA ASN A 73 29.85 -5.25 4.98
C ASN A 73 29.30 -6.68 5.11
N ARG A 74 29.83 -7.47 6.07
CA ARG A 74 29.42 -8.84 6.32
C ARG A 74 28.94 -9.09 7.73
N LEU A 75 29.13 -8.18 8.68
CA LEU A 75 28.86 -8.41 10.10
C LEU A 75 27.98 -7.30 10.66
N THR A 76 26.86 -7.70 11.25
CA THR A 76 25.99 -6.85 12.05
C THR A 76 25.87 -7.48 13.44
N VAL A 77 25.99 -6.68 14.48
CA VAL A 77 25.74 -7.10 15.86
C VAL A 77 24.46 -6.45 16.34
N TYR A 78 23.69 -7.13 17.18
CA TYR A 78 22.49 -6.57 17.77
C TYR A 78 22.25 -7.11 19.17
N GLY A 79 21.51 -6.34 19.95
CA GLY A 79 21.08 -6.73 21.27
C GLY A 79 19.86 -5.94 21.69
N GLY A 80 19.24 -6.38 22.78
CA GLY A 80 18.09 -5.70 23.33
C GLY A 80 17.84 -6.10 24.77
N ILE A 81 17.09 -5.25 25.45
CA ILE A 81 16.63 -5.47 26.82
C ILE A 81 15.15 -5.20 26.88
N GLN A 82 14.46 -5.98 27.69
CA GLN A 82 13.06 -5.75 28.07
C GLN A 82 12.94 -5.87 29.58
N ALA A 83 12.20 -4.95 30.19
CA ALA A 83 11.95 -4.95 31.63
C ALA A 83 10.52 -4.50 31.90
N SER A 84 9.94 -5.09 32.94
CA SER A 84 8.63 -4.77 33.50
C SER A 84 8.65 -5.15 34.97
N ASP A 85 7.58 -4.83 35.69
CA ASP A 85 7.36 -5.37 37.01
C ASP A 85 7.34 -6.90 36.93
N ARG A 86 8.29 -7.53 37.64
CA ARG A 86 8.42 -9.00 37.72
C ARG A 86 8.80 -9.69 36.40
N TYR A 87 9.32 -8.97 35.42
CA TYR A 87 9.88 -9.54 34.18
C TYR A 87 11.15 -8.81 33.75
N ARG A 88 12.18 -9.57 33.38
CA ARG A 88 13.43 -9.04 32.81
C ARG A 88 13.93 -9.98 31.73
N ALA A 89 14.29 -9.45 30.57
CA ALA A 89 14.91 -10.19 29.50
C ALA A 89 16.05 -9.41 28.85
N GLY A 90 17.08 -10.14 28.42
CA GLY A 90 18.21 -9.63 27.67
C GLY A 90 18.49 -10.49 26.45
N GLN A 91 18.80 -9.86 25.32
CA GLN A 91 19.09 -10.49 24.05
C GLN A 91 20.45 -10.04 23.52
N GLY A 92 21.19 -10.98 22.95
CA GLY A 92 22.40 -10.71 22.17
C GLY A 92 22.43 -11.59 20.92
N GLY A 93 22.85 -11.01 19.80
CA GLY A 93 22.85 -11.68 18.51
C GLY A 93 23.82 -11.11 17.50
N ILE A 94 24.11 -11.91 16.49
CA ILE A 94 24.95 -11.55 15.35
C ILE A 94 24.28 -11.96 14.06
N GLY A 95 24.48 -11.16 13.02
CA GLY A 95 24.11 -11.45 11.64
C GLY A 95 25.34 -11.40 10.74
N VAL A 96 25.53 -12.43 9.93
CA VAL A 96 26.65 -12.57 8.99
C VAL A 96 26.13 -12.71 7.56
N ALA A 97 26.56 -11.82 6.67
CA ALA A 97 26.39 -11.95 5.23
C ALA A 97 27.50 -12.82 4.65
N THR A 98 27.11 -13.93 4.02
CA THR A 98 28.02 -14.83 3.29
C THR A 98 27.64 -14.86 1.80
N PRO A 99 28.53 -15.29 0.89
CA PRO A 99 28.19 -15.47 -0.52
C PRO A 99 27.00 -16.42 -0.74
N VAL A 100 26.84 -17.42 0.14
CA VAL A 100 25.75 -18.39 0.05
C VAL A 100 24.45 -17.89 0.66
N GLY A 101 24.47 -16.86 1.53
CA GLY A 101 23.28 -16.24 2.14
C GLY A 101 23.58 -15.49 3.44
N ALA A 102 22.59 -14.83 4.00
CA ALA A 102 22.68 -14.17 5.30
C ALA A 102 22.20 -15.13 6.41
N VAL A 103 23.02 -15.30 7.45
CA VAL A 103 22.71 -16.10 8.65
C VAL A 103 22.65 -15.16 9.85
N SER A 104 21.66 -15.28 10.73
CA SER A 104 21.77 -14.72 12.09
C SER A 104 21.53 -15.77 13.16
N ALA A 105 22.17 -15.55 14.29
CA ALA A 105 21.94 -16.31 15.50
C ALA A 105 21.82 -15.34 16.69
N ASP A 106 20.83 -15.57 17.54
CA ASP A 106 20.63 -14.82 18.77
C ASP A 106 20.12 -15.68 19.92
N VAL A 107 20.50 -15.27 21.12
CA VAL A 107 20.05 -15.84 22.39
C VAL A 107 19.33 -14.77 23.18
N THR A 108 18.18 -15.14 23.74
CA THR A 108 17.41 -14.29 24.66
C THR A 108 17.27 -15.02 25.98
N HIS A 109 17.76 -14.43 27.06
CA HIS A 109 17.57 -14.92 28.42
C HIS A 109 16.45 -14.12 29.08
N ALA A 110 15.49 -14.79 29.70
CA ALA A 110 14.35 -14.17 30.37
C ALA A 110 14.17 -14.75 31.79
N ARG A 111 13.87 -13.86 32.73
CA ARG A 111 13.50 -14.15 34.11
C ARG A 111 12.13 -13.56 34.39
N THR A 112 11.19 -14.43 34.77
CA THR A 112 9.80 -14.08 35.06
C THR A 112 9.45 -14.49 36.48
N GLU A 113 8.97 -13.57 37.28
CA GLU A 113 8.42 -13.87 38.61
C GLU A 113 6.90 -13.97 38.46
N LEU A 114 6.33 -15.15 38.67
CA LEU A 114 4.92 -15.43 38.36
C LEU A 114 3.95 -14.94 39.45
N GLY A 115 4.44 -14.55 40.62
CA GLY A 115 3.59 -14.06 41.72
C GLY A 115 2.73 -15.16 42.34
N SER A 116 1.91 -14.81 43.34
CA SER A 116 1.22 -15.79 44.18
C SER A 116 -0.22 -15.39 44.47
N ARG A 117 -1.14 -16.36 44.28
CA ARG A 117 -2.30 -16.58 45.15
C ARG A 117 -2.11 -17.96 45.82
N GLY A 118 -1.42 -18.00 46.97
CA GLY A 118 -1.34 -19.18 47.83
C GLY A 118 -0.30 -20.26 47.49
N GLN A 119 0.36 -20.21 46.31
CA GLN A 119 1.60 -20.96 46.03
C GLN A 119 2.75 -19.96 46.02
N GLY A 120 3.87 -20.24 46.69
CA GLY A 120 4.98 -19.30 46.89
C GLY A 120 5.46 -18.59 45.60
N ASN A 121 6.26 -17.53 45.75
CA ASN A 121 6.70 -16.70 44.62
C ASN A 121 7.56 -17.52 43.62
N GLU A 122 6.92 -18.12 42.61
CA GLU A 122 7.59 -18.94 41.61
C GLU A 122 8.35 -18.02 40.65
N THR A 123 9.65 -18.24 40.51
CA THR A 123 10.48 -17.56 39.50
C THR A 123 10.88 -18.56 38.44
N ARG A 124 10.60 -18.26 37.18
CA ARG A 124 11.03 -19.05 36.02
C ARG A 124 12.14 -18.32 35.28
N ASN A 125 13.21 -19.05 35.00
CA ASN A 125 14.31 -18.59 34.18
C ASN A 125 14.40 -19.48 32.96
N GLY A 126 14.64 -18.90 31.80
CA GLY A 126 14.87 -19.67 30.60
C GLY A 126 15.46 -18.87 29.47
N GLU A 127 15.89 -19.62 28.47
CA GLU A 127 16.57 -19.12 27.29
C GLU A 127 15.81 -19.49 26.03
N SER A 128 15.92 -18.63 25.03
CA SER A 128 15.43 -18.83 23.69
C SER A 128 16.54 -18.59 22.68
N TYR A 129 16.79 -19.58 21.86
CA TYR A 129 17.78 -19.58 20.79
C TYR A 129 17.05 -19.42 19.47
N ARG A 130 17.49 -18.49 18.63
CA ARG A 130 16.96 -18.27 17.28
C ARG A 130 18.09 -18.32 16.27
N LEU A 131 17.90 -19.10 15.20
CA LEU A 131 18.80 -19.20 14.06
C LEU A 131 18.00 -18.90 12.79
N SER A 132 18.36 -17.87 12.03
CA SER A 132 17.64 -17.48 10.80
C SER A 132 18.56 -17.50 9.59
N TYR A 133 18.04 -17.90 8.43
CA TYR A 133 18.77 -17.87 7.17
C TYR A 133 17.94 -17.25 6.05
N SER A 134 18.57 -16.41 5.22
CA SER A 134 17.93 -15.86 4.03
C SER A 134 18.91 -15.79 2.87
N LYS A 135 18.43 -16.17 1.69
CA LYS A 135 19.18 -16.08 0.44
C LYS A 135 18.24 -15.68 -0.68
N ASN A 136 18.56 -14.55 -1.31
CA ASN A 136 17.97 -14.17 -2.58
C ASN A 136 18.96 -14.49 -3.71
N ILE A 137 18.52 -15.26 -4.69
CA ILE A 137 19.26 -15.62 -5.91
C ILE A 137 18.57 -14.91 -7.07
N THR A 138 19.18 -13.83 -7.54
CA THR A 138 18.64 -13.01 -8.63
C THR A 138 18.69 -13.73 -9.97
N GLU A 139 19.71 -14.56 -10.21
CA GLU A 139 19.96 -15.26 -11.48
C GLU A 139 18.84 -16.24 -11.84
N THR A 140 18.24 -16.88 -10.84
CA THR A 140 17.15 -17.85 -10.99
C THR A 140 15.82 -17.31 -10.46
N ALA A 141 15.73 -16.00 -10.18
CA ALA A 141 14.59 -15.35 -9.53
C ALA A 141 14.07 -16.15 -8.30
N SER A 142 14.99 -16.72 -7.54
CA SER A 142 14.68 -17.62 -6.42
C SER A 142 14.89 -16.89 -5.11
N ASN A 143 13.85 -16.84 -4.31
CA ASN A 143 13.92 -16.34 -2.95
C ASN A 143 13.78 -17.51 -2.00
N PHE A 144 14.85 -17.80 -1.27
CA PHE A 144 14.86 -18.79 -0.22
C PHE A 144 14.99 -18.08 1.12
N SER A 145 13.87 -17.90 1.82
CA SER A 145 13.86 -17.42 3.20
C SER A 145 13.57 -18.61 4.12
N LEU A 146 14.61 -19.38 4.43
CA LEU A 146 14.49 -20.49 5.37
C LEU A 146 14.61 -19.99 6.81
N ALA A 147 13.48 -20.07 7.48
CA ALA A 147 13.30 -20.58 8.83
C ALA A 147 14.26 -20.10 9.89
N ALA A 148 13.83 -19.05 10.58
CA ALA A 148 14.06 -18.94 12.00
C ALA A 148 13.71 -20.28 12.69
N TYR A 149 14.72 -21.08 13.03
CA TYR A 149 14.58 -22.13 14.02
C TYR A 149 14.63 -21.45 15.38
N ARG A 150 13.50 -21.45 16.07
CA ARG A 150 13.43 -20.98 17.45
C ARG A 150 13.29 -22.18 18.37
N PHE A 151 14.19 -22.30 19.34
CA PHE A 151 14.07 -23.24 20.44
C PHE A 151 14.05 -22.46 21.75
N SER A 152 13.05 -22.72 22.58
CA SER A 152 12.89 -22.08 23.88
C SER A 152 12.86 -23.15 24.96
N THR A 153 13.71 -23.00 25.96
CA THR A 153 13.72 -23.87 27.15
C THR A 153 12.38 -23.80 27.88
N SER A 154 12.06 -24.80 28.72
CA SER A 154 10.78 -24.84 29.41
C SER A 154 10.53 -23.61 30.29
N GLY A 155 11.56 -23.08 30.95
CA GLY A 155 11.43 -21.89 31.79
C GLY A 155 11.35 -20.55 31.03
N TYR A 156 11.52 -20.54 29.71
CA TYR A 156 11.47 -19.30 28.92
C TYR A 156 10.03 -18.85 28.69
N MET A 157 9.79 -17.55 28.88
CA MET A 157 8.56 -16.87 28.51
C MET A 157 8.93 -15.55 27.81
N ASP A 158 8.33 -15.28 26.65
CA ASP A 158 8.34 -13.92 26.12
C ASP A 158 7.45 -13.01 26.99
N TYR A 159 7.60 -11.69 26.82
CA TYR A 159 6.94 -10.70 27.66
C TYR A 159 5.42 -10.88 27.70
N LEU A 160 4.79 -11.09 26.53
CA LEU A 160 3.34 -11.28 26.44
C LEU A 160 2.90 -12.55 27.18
N THR A 161 3.56 -13.68 26.95
CA THR A 161 3.28 -14.95 27.62
C THR A 161 3.46 -14.82 29.14
N ALA A 162 4.50 -14.12 29.59
CA ALA A 162 4.76 -13.87 31.01
C ALA A 162 3.61 -13.09 31.65
N MET A 163 3.17 -11.98 31.04
CA MET A 163 2.07 -11.16 31.57
C MET A 163 0.74 -11.92 31.56
N GLN A 164 0.44 -12.67 30.49
CA GLN A 164 -0.74 -13.52 30.41
C GLN A 164 -0.73 -14.64 31.46
N THR A 165 0.43 -15.26 31.71
CA THR A 165 0.54 -16.30 32.74
C THR A 165 0.34 -15.72 34.13
N ARG A 166 0.88 -14.53 34.40
CA ARG A 166 0.70 -13.82 35.68
C ARG A 166 -0.76 -13.45 35.91
N GLU A 167 -1.44 -12.94 34.90
CA GLU A 167 -2.86 -12.61 34.98
C GLU A 167 -3.72 -13.87 35.18
N ALA A 168 -3.42 -14.95 34.46
CA ALA A 168 -4.10 -16.23 34.65
C ALA A 168 -3.96 -16.75 36.10
N ILE A 169 -2.76 -16.65 36.69
CA ILE A 169 -2.52 -17.01 38.10
C ILE A 169 -3.29 -16.09 39.05
N PHE A 170 -3.31 -14.79 38.79
CA PHE A 170 -4.08 -13.83 39.60
C PHE A 170 -5.59 -14.15 39.61
N GLN A 171 -6.12 -14.57 38.45
CA GLN A 171 -7.50 -15.03 38.28
C GLN A 171 -7.77 -16.43 38.88
N GLY A 172 -6.75 -17.14 39.35
CA GLY A 172 -6.88 -18.46 39.99
C GLY A 172 -6.70 -19.65 39.05
N TYR A 173 -6.26 -19.43 37.81
CA TYR A 173 -5.86 -20.50 36.90
C TYR A 173 -4.42 -20.99 37.19
N GLN A 174 -4.10 -22.19 36.73
CA GLN A 174 -2.74 -22.72 36.83
C GLN A 174 -1.79 -22.01 35.86
N ALA A 175 -0.52 -21.90 36.23
CA ALA A 175 0.53 -21.30 35.39
C ALA A 175 0.66 -21.98 34.00
N ASP A 176 0.26 -23.24 33.88
CA ASP A 176 0.33 -24.00 32.64
C ASP A 176 -0.94 -23.88 31.77
N SER A 177 -1.89 -23.01 32.11
CA SER A 177 -3.06 -22.71 31.26
C SER A 177 -2.67 -21.94 29.99
N ILE A 178 -1.60 -21.14 30.04
CA ILE A 178 -1.08 -20.39 28.91
C ILE A 178 -0.04 -21.22 28.16
N ARG A 179 -0.26 -21.44 26.87
CA ARG A 179 0.64 -22.26 26.04
C ARG A 179 2.01 -21.62 25.91
N ARG A 180 3.06 -22.41 26.15
CA ARG A 180 4.46 -21.98 26.07
C ARG A 180 5.14 -22.62 24.87
N ASN A 181 5.61 -21.77 23.96
CA ASN A 181 6.32 -22.20 22.77
C ASN A 181 7.61 -22.94 23.15
N LYS A 182 7.77 -24.15 22.60
CA LYS A 182 8.97 -24.98 22.77
C LYS A 182 9.89 -24.85 21.58
N SER A 183 9.37 -25.11 20.40
CA SER A 183 10.12 -24.93 19.16
C SER A 183 9.22 -24.48 18.03
N ARG A 184 9.76 -23.63 17.16
CA ARG A 184 9.11 -23.17 15.94
C ARG A 184 10.09 -23.28 14.78
N TYR A 185 9.61 -23.83 13.67
CA TYR A 185 10.34 -23.98 12.41
C TYR A 185 9.46 -23.35 11.32
N THR A 186 9.99 -22.40 10.54
CA THR A 186 9.20 -21.69 9.51
C THR A 186 9.92 -21.59 8.17
N LEU A 187 9.75 -22.54 7.27
CA LEU A 187 10.40 -22.51 5.95
C LEU A 187 9.51 -21.77 4.93
N THR A 188 10.06 -20.78 4.24
CA THR A 188 9.43 -20.19 3.05
C THR A 188 10.43 -20.16 1.90
N ALA A 189 10.08 -20.78 0.78
CA ALA A 189 10.91 -20.84 -0.42
C ALA A 189 10.05 -20.57 -1.64
N SER A 190 10.52 -19.71 -2.53
CA SER A 190 9.95 -19.49 -3.85
C SER A 190 11.05 -19.61 -4.90
N GLN A 191 10.82 -20.46 -5.89
CA GLN A 191 11.77 -20.73 -6.97
C GLN A 191 11.12 -20.27 -8.28
N GLY A 192 11.65 -19.20 -8.86
CA GLY A 192 11.40 -18.88 -10.26
C GLY A 192 12.00 -19.96 -11.16
N LEU A 193 11.23 -20.43 -12.14
CA LEU A 193 11.73 -21.31 -13.19
C LEU A 193 12.19 -20.48 -14.39
N PRO A 194 12.92 -21.07 -15.35
CA PRO A 194 13.28 -20.38 -16.59
C PRO A 194 12.07 -19.78 -17.30
N SER A 195 12.33 -18.80 -18.17
CA SER A 195 11.28 -18.07 -18.90
C SER A 195 10.21 -19.00 -19.48
N GLY A 196 8.94 -18.73 -19.14
CA GLY A 196 7.77 -19.50 -19.58
C GLY A 196 7.36 -20.68 -18.71
N TRP A 197 8.17 -21.07 -17.72
CA TRP A 197 7.87 -22.21 -16.84
C TRP A 197 7.21 -21.80 -15.51
N GLY A 198 7.17 -20.51 -15.19
CA GLY A 198 6.47 -20.00 -14.01
C GLY A 198 7.32 -20.07 -12.74
N GLN A 199 6.68 -20.35 -11.60
CA GLN A 199 7.34 -20.38 -10.30
C GLN A 199 6.68 -21.39 -9.36
N PHE A 200 7.50 -21.99 -8.49
CA PHE A 200 7.04 -22.77 -7.34
C PHE A 200 7.16 -21.95 -6.06
N TYR A 201 6.26 -22.19 -5.12
CA TYR A 201 6.38 -21.68 -3.76
C TYR A 201 6.09 -22.81 -2.76
N LEU A 202 6.77 -22.74 -1.62
CA LEU A 202 6.64 -23.64 -0.49
C LEU A 202 6.65 -22.79 0.78
N SER A 203 5.64 -22.97 1.62
CA SER A 203 5.57 -22.41 2.96
C SER A 203 5.29 -23.53 3.95
N SER A 204 6.00 -23.57 5.05
CA SER A 204 5.91 -24.62 6.05
C SER A 204 6.15 -24.04 7.44
N SER A 205 5.23 -24.28 8.37
CA SER A 205 5.38 -23.93 9.77
C SER A 205 5.13 -25.15 10.65
N VAL A 206 5.98 -25.36 11.64
CA VAL A 206 5.82 -26.41 12.65
C VAL A 206 6.10 -25.79 14.01
N GLN A 207 5.16 -25.91 14.93
CA GLN A 207 5.26 -25.33 16.26
C GLN A 207 4.83 -26.32 17.34
N ASN A 208 5.72 -26.48 18.31
CA ASN A 208 5.54 -27.33 19.48
C ASN A 208 5.40 -26.48 20.73
N TYR A 209 4.74 -27.04 21.74
CA TYR A 209 4.56 -26.41 23.04
C TYR A 209 5.06 -27.31 24.17
N TRP A 210 5.41 -26.73 25.31
CA TRP A 210 5.84 -27.50 26.49
C TRP A 210 4.67 -28.12 27.27
N ASN A 211 3.55 -27.40 27.32
CA ASN A 211 2.40 -27.67 28.18
C ASN A 211 1.10 -27.90 27.39
N ALA A 212 1.19 -28.19 26.09
CA ALA A 212 0.06 -28.64 25.29
C ALA A 212 0.43 -29.92 24.55
N GLN A 213 -0.52 -30.85 24.48
CA GLN A 213 -0.42 -32.01 23.60
C GLN A 213 -0.81 -31.58 22.19
N GLY A 214 -0.10 -32.11 21.19
CA GLY A 214 -0.30 -31.74 19.78
C GLY A 214 0.80 -30.84 19.23
N VAL A 215 0.82 -30.71 17.91
CA VAL A 215 1.79 -29.90 17.17
C VAL A 215 1.02 -29.12 16.13
N ASP A 216 1.18 -27.79 16.13
CA ASP A 216 0.66 -26.95 15.07
C ASP A 216 1.55 -27.15 13.84
N LYS A 217 0.97 -27.63 12.74
CA LYS A 217 1.70 -27.86 11.49
C LYS A 217 0.93 -27.21 10.37
N GLN A 218 1.61 -26.49 9.49
CA GLN A 218 1.02 -25.97 8.27
C GLN A 218 2.02 -26.20 7.15
N TYR A 219 1.58 -26.83 6.07
CA TYR A 219 2.34 -26.97 4.84
C TYR A 219 1.52 -26.38 3.72
N GLN A 220 2.14 -25.60 2.86
CA GLN A 220 1.53 -25.06 1.67
C GLN A 220 2.55 -25.12 0.54
N PHE A 221 2.19 -25.81 -0.52
CA PHE A 221 2.93 -25.85 -1.76
C PHE A 221 2.08 -25.21 -2.83
N GLY A 222 2.67 -24.47 -3.74
CA GLY A 222 1.96 -24.11 -4.95
C GLY A 222 2.86 -23.81 -6.12
N TYR A 223 2.22 -23.76 -7.26
CA TYR A 223 2.81 -23.53 -8.55
C TYR A 223 1.95 -22.51 -9.27
N SER A 224 2.56 -21.51 -9.89
CA SER A 224 1.84 -20.54 -10.71
C SER A 224 2.62 -20.26 -11.97
N ASN A 225 1.94 -20.21 -13.11
CA ASN A 225 2.56 -19.88 -14.38
C ASN A 225 1.59 -19.08 -15.27
N ASN A 226 2.16 -18.33 -16.20
CA ASN A 226 1.46 -17.59 -17.23
C ASN A 226 1.83 -18.17 -18.59
N TYR A 227 0.84 -18.71 -19.30
CA TYR A 227 0.96 -19.11 -20.68
C TYR A 227 0.30 -18.06 -21.58
N GLY A 228 1.11 -17.17 -22.15
CA GLY A 228 0.61 -16.01 -22.89
C GLY A 228 -0.25 -15.11 -22.00
N ARG A 229 -1.53 -14.95 -22.35
CA ARG A 229 -2.50 -14.16 -21.57
C ARG A 229 -3.25 -14.98 -20.51
N PHE A 230 -3.02 -16.28 -20.45
CA PHE A 230 -3.68 -17.19 -19.53
C PHE A 230 -2.79 -17.45 -18.32
N SER A 231 -3.29 -17.14 -17.12
CA SER A 231 -2.63 -17.44 -15.86
C SER A 231 -3.28 -18.63 -15.19
N TYR A 232 -2.48 -19.55 -14.66
CA TYR A 232 -2.98 -20.68 -13.91
C TYR A 232 -2.10 -20.97 -12.69
N GLY A 233 -2.71 -21.47 -11.63
CA GLY A 233 -2.02 -21.82 -10.41
C GLY A 233 -2.67 -22.98 -9.70
N VAL A 234 -1.84 -23.78 -9.03
CA VAL A 234 -2.25 -24.93 -8.22
C VAL A 234 -1.61 -24.77 -6.86
N ASN A 235 -2.41 -24.80 -5.82
CA ASN A 235 -1.97 -24.69 -4.44
C ASN A 235 -2.49 -25.92 -3.68
N ALA A 236 -1.62 -26.62 -2.98
CA ALA A 236 -1.95 -27.72 -2.10
C ALA A 236 -1.47 -27.38 -0.70
N GLY A 237 -2.31 -27.60 0.30
CA GLY A 237 -2.02 -27.26 1.67
C GLY A 237 -2.50 -28.33 2.63
N ARG A 238 -1.85 -28.39 3.79
CA ARG A 238 -2.29 -29.20 4.92
C ARG A 238 -2.03 -28.46 6.21
N SER A 239 -3.07 -28.25 7.00
CA SER A 239 -2.97 -27.65 8.33
C SER A 239 -3.38 -28.66 9.39
N TRP A 240 -2.73 -28.60 10.55
CA TRP A 240 -3.11 -29.30 11.77
C TRP A 240 -3.23 -28.26 12.87
N SER A 241 -4.37 -28.24 13.50
CA SER A 241 -4.56 -27.51 14.75
C SER A 241 -3.98 -28.30 15.92
N ALA A 242 -3.57 -27.60 16.97
CA ALA A 242 -3.14 -28.18 18.24
C ALA A 242 -4.19 -29.11 18.87
N TYR A 243 -5.46 -28.99 18.47
CA TYR A 243 -6.56 -29.87 18.91
C TYR A 243 -6.65 -31.18 18.10
N GLY A 244 -5.69 -31.44 17.20
CA GLY A 244 -5.58 -32.68 16.44
C GLY A 244 -6.42 -32.75 15.16
N ARG A 245 -7.19 -31.69 14.84
CA ARG A 245 -7.91 -31.63 13.56
C ARG A 245 -6.94 -31.28 12.44
N SER A 246 -6.92 -32.11 11.38
CA SER A 246 -6.17 -31.84 10.17
C SER A 246 -7.09 -31.51 9.01
N GLN A 247 -6.72 -30.53 8.20
CA GLN A 247 -7.44 -30.15 6.99
C GLN A 247 -6.48 -30.15 5.81
N ASP A 248 -6.79 -30.94 4.78
CA ASP A 248 -6.03 -30.97 3.53
C ASP A 248 -6.83 -30.18 2.50
N THR A 249 -6.19 -29.21 1.84
CA THR A 249 -6.83 -28.31 0.88
C THR A 249 -6.11 -28.35 -0.46
N LEU A 250 -6.82 -28.51 -1.56
CA LEU A 250 -6.30 -28.38 -2.93
C LEU A 250 -7.08 -27.29 -3.65
N SER A 251 -6.39 -26.28 -4.17
CA SER A 251 -6.97 -25.14 -4.87
C SER A 251 -6.33 -25.01 -6.24
N VAL A 252 -7.13 -25.03 -7.30
CA VAL A 252 -6.70 -24.78 -8.67
C VAL A 252 -7.37 -23.50 -9.14
N ASN A 253 -6.60 -22.56 -9.67
CA ASN A 253 -7.09 -21.28 -10.15
C ASN A 253 -6.64 -21.06 -11.60
N PHE A 254 -7.54 -20.49 -12.39
CA PHE A 254 -7.31 -20.06 -13.76
C PHE A 254 -7.83 -18.63 -13.90
N SER A 255 -7.10 -17.81 -14.66
CA SER A 255 -7.46 -16.42 -14.94
C SER A 255 -7.14 -16.08 -16.40
N LEU A 256 -8.11 -15.51 -17.09
CA LEU A 256 -8.02 -15.15 -18.51
C LEU A 256 -8.62 -13.76 -18.75
N PRO A 257 -7.83 -12.77 -19.20
CA PRO A 257 -8.35 -11.52 -19.72
C PRO A 257 -9.16 -11.78 -21.01
N LEU A 258 -10.43 -11.37 -21.01
CA LEU A 258 -11.39 -11.65 -22.08
C LEU A 258 -11.30 -10.68 -23.28
N GLY A 259 -10.33 -9.77 -23.27
CA GLY A 259 -10.11 -8.78 -24.34
C GLY A 259 -8.71 -8.15 -24.29
N ASN A 260 -8.30 -7.50 -25.39
CA ASN A 260 -6.93 -6.98 -25.54
C ASN A 260 -6.71 -5.60 -24.91
N ASP A 261 -7.79 -4.91 -24.54
CA ASP A 261 -7.72 -3.59 -23.94
C ASP A 261 -7.26 -3.64 -22.49
N ARG A 262 -6.65 -2.55 -22.00
CA ARG A 262 -6.19 -2.43 -20.60
C ARG A 262 -7.31 -2.62 -19.57
N GLN A 263 -8.55 -2.35 -19.98
CA GLN A 263 -9.76 -2.43 -19.14
C GLN A 263 -10.57 -3.71 -19.40
N ALA A 264 -10.03 -4.64 -20.21
CA ALA A 264 -10.76 -5.84 -20.55
C ALA A 264 -11.08 -6.68 -19.30
N PRO A 265 -12.32 -7.17 -19.19
CA PRO A 265 -12.71 -7.97 -18.03
C PRO A 265 -11.89 -9.26 -17.96
N THR A 266 -11.58 -9.70 -16.75
CA THR A 266 -10.88 -10.96 -16.48
C THR A 266 -11.88 -12.01 -16.02
N GLY A 267 -11.95 -13.11 -16.75
CA GLY A 267 -12.63 -14.33 -16.31
C GLY A 267 -11.73 -15.14 -15.38
N ARG A 268 -12.31 -15.68 -14.31
CA ARG A 268 -11.62 -16.55 -13.34
C ARG A 268 -12.41 -17.83 -13.12
N LEU A 269 -11.67 -18.90 -12.95
CA LEU A 269 -12.20 -20.22 -12.59
C LEU A 269 -11.37 -20.74 -11.43
N SER A 270 -11.99 -21.04 -10.30
CA SER A 270 -11.32 -21.64 -9.15
C SER A 270 -12.03 -22.90 -8.70
N TYR A 271 -11.27 -23.95 -8.48
CA TYR A 271 -11.72 -25.22 -7.92
C TYR A 271 -10.99 -25.45 -6.61
N ASP A 272 -11.75 -25.57 -5.52
CA ASP A 272 -11.23 -25.84 -4.19
C ASP A 272 -11.79 -27.16 -3.67
N HIS A 273 -10.92 -27.99 -3.11
CA HIS A 273 -11.24 -29.29 -2.57
C HIS A 273 -10.66 -29.41 -1.17
N ILE A 274 -11.54 -29.59 -0.18
CA ILE A 274 -11.16 -29.92 1.19
C ILE A 274 -11.33 -31.42 1.38
N ARG A 275 -10.27 -32.13 1.77
CA ARG A 275 -10.33 -33.58 1.98
C ARG A 275 -11.30 -33.90 3.12
N HIS A 276 -12.24 -34.82 2.85
CA HIS A 276 -13.37 -35.15 3.73
C HIS A 276 -14.34 -33.98 4.01
N GLY A 277 -14.21 -32.87 3.27
CA GLY A 277 -15.08 -31.71 3.37
C GLY A 277 -15.66 -31.31 2.02
N GLU A 278 -15.95 -30.02 1.90
CA GLU A 278 -16.59 -29.42 0.73
C GLU A 278 -15.67 -29.43 -0.50
N GLN A 279 -16.31 -29.59 -1.66
CA GLN A 279 -15.71 -29.30 -2.96
C GLN A 279 -16.46 -28.12 -3.55
N SER A 280 -15.77 -27.03 -3.87
CA SER A 280 -16.39 -25.83 -4.44
C SER A 280 -15.76 -25.48 -5.77
N MET A 281 -16.60 -25.20 -6.77
CA MET A 281 -16.19 -24.69 -8.07
C MET A 281 -16.79 -23.30 -8.25
N ARG A 282 -15.95 -22.30 -8.47
CA ARG A 282 -16.35 -20.89 -8.60
C ARG A 282 -15.89 -20.34 -9.94
N THR A 283 -16.84 -19.75 -10.65
CA THR A 283 -16.61 -18.95 -11.86
C THR A 283 -16.81 -17.48 -11.52
N ALA A 284 -15.96 -16.61 -12.03
CA ALA A 284 -16.11 -15.17 -11.81
C ALA A 284 -15.70 -14.35 -13.03
N ILE A 285 -16.28 -13.18 -13.19
CA ILE A 285 -15.91 -12.17 -14.17
C ILE A 285 -15.78 -10.85 -13.43
N ASN A 286 -14.58 -10.28 -13.46
CA ASN A 286 -14.29 -8.98 -12.84
C ASN A 286 -13.77 -8.02 -13.89
N GLY A 287 -14.17 -6.75 -13.81
CA GLY A 287 -13.75 -5.72 -14.77
C GLY A 287 -13.84 -4.32 -14.20
N SER A 288 -13.44 -3.35 -15.00
CA SER A 288 -13.54 -1.93 -14.69
C SER A 288 -14.02 -1.15 -15.91
N VAL A 289 -14.76 -0.06 -15.69
CA VAL A 289 -15.41 0.74 -16.72
C VAL A 289 -15.02 2.21 -16.57
N GLY A 290 -14.90 2.89 -17.71
CA GLY A 290 -14.59 4.33 -17.80
C GLY A 290 -13.11 4.59 -18.06
N GLU A 291 -12.80 5.79 -18.57
CA GLU A 291 -11.44 6.20 -18.96
C GLU A 291 -10.44 6.05 -17.80
N ASP A 292 -10.87 6.40 -16.58
CA ASP A 292 -10.07 6.33 -15.36
C ASP A 292 -10.27 5.03 -14.56
N SER A 293 -11.05 4.07 -15.06
CA SER A 293 -11.40 2.83 -14.33
C SER A 293 -12.04 3.04 -12.94
N ARG A 294 -12.77 4.14 -12.76
CA ARG A 294 -13.41 4.53 -11.47
C ARG A 294 -14.50 3.57 -11.01
N PHE A 295 -15.14 2.84 -11.93
CA PHE A 295 -16.15 1.85 -11.59
C PHE A 295 -15.59 0.46 -11.83
N SER A 296 -15.52 -0.36 -10.78
CA SER A 296 -15.17 -1.77 -10.87
C SER A 296 -16.34 -2.66 -10.48
N TYR A 297 -16.42 -3.82 -11.11
CA TYR A 297 -17.49 -4.78 -10.86
C TYR A 297 -16.92 -6.19 -10.83
N GLY A 298 -17.59 -7.07 -10.09
CA GLY A 298 -17.27 -8.49 -10.00
C GLY A 298 -18.54 -9.31 -9.86
N LEU A 299 -18.72 -10.26 -10.76
CA LEU A 299 -19.81 -11.22 -10.74
C LEU A 299 -19.22 -12.60 -10.55
N SER A 300 -19.76 -13.40 -9.65
CA SER A 300 -19.30 -14.77 -9.45
C SER A 300 -20.44 -15.72 -9.14
N GLY A 301 -20.36 -16.93 -9.66
CA GLY A 301 -21.20 -18.06 -9.29
C GLY A 301 -20.32 -19.15 -8.70
N ALA A 302 -20.76 -19.80 -7.63
CA ALA A 302 -20.09 -20.95 -7.08
C ALA A 302 -21.08 -22.10 -6.87
N THR A 303 -20.61 -23.32 -7.05
CA THR A 303 -21.34 -24.52 -6.65
C THR A 303 -20.50 -25.29 -5.67
N SER A 304 -21.14 -25.77 -4.61
CA SER A 304 -20.50 -26.47 -3.51
C SER A 304 -21.20 -27.78 -3.20
N SER A 305 -20.40 -28.82 -2.94
CA SER A 305 -20.88 -30.13 -2.53
C SER A 305 -21.19 -30.20 -1.03
N GLN A 306 -21.57 -31.38 -0.52
CA GLN A 306 -21.85 -31.65 0.90
C GLN A 306 -22.83 -30.70 1.61
N GLY A 307 -23.76 -30.09 0.86
CA GLY A 307 -24.85 -29.29 1.42
C GLY A 307 -24.77 -27.79 1.16
N GLY A 308 -23.61 -27.26 0.73
CA GLY A 308 -23.43 -25.82 0.46
C GLY A 308 -24.26 -25.29 -0.73
N GLY A 309 -24.50 -26.12 -1.75
CA GLY A 309 -25.36 -25.78 -2.89
C GLY A 309 -24.77 -24.70 -3.81
N SER A 310 -25.63 -24.07 -4.60
CA SER A 310 -25.21 -22.99 -5.51
C SER A 310 -25.30 -21.64 -4.81
N SER A 311 -24.29 -20.80 -5.02
CA SER A 311 -24.28 -19.41 -4.59
C SER A 311 -23.93 -18.48 -5.75
N ALA A 312 -24.40 -17.25 -5.66
CA ALA A 312 -24.07 -16.17 -6.57
C ALA A 312 -23.70 -14.94 -5.76
N ALA A 313 -22.66 -14.24 -6.18
CA ALA A 313 -22.26 -12.98 -5.59
C ALA A 313 -21.98 -11.94 -6.66
N ALA A 314 -22.42 -10.71 -6.39
CA ALA A 314 -22.15 -9.53 -7.19
C ALA A 314 -21.49 -8.48 -6.29
N SER A 315 -20.51 -7.78 -6.82
CA SER A 315 -19.81 -6.69 -6.14
C SER A 315 -19.62 -5.56 -7.12
N ALA A 316 -19.74 -4.33 -6.63
CA ALA A 316 -19.48 -3.11 -7.36
C ALA A 316 -18.73 -2.15 -6.45
N GLN A 317 -17.74 -1.45 -6.99
CA GLN A 317 -17.04 -0.39 -6.32
C GLN A 317 -16.97 0.82 -7.24
N TYR A 318 -17.22 1.99 -6.68
CA TYR A 318 -17.15 3.26 -7.37
C TYR A 318 -16.23 4.22 -6.61
N MET A 319 -15.13 4.61 -7.23
CA MET A 319 -14.26 5.68 -6.76
C MET A 319 -14.84 7.02 -7.20
N ALA A 320 -15.64 7.64 -6.32
CA ALA A 320 -16.07 9.02 -6.50
C ALA A 320 -14.89 9.98 -6.19
N ASN A 321 -15.05 11.26 -6.51
CA ASN A 321 -13.96 12.22 -6.35
C ASN A 321 -13.58 12.50 -4.88
N TYR A 322 -14.46 12.14 -3.94
CA TYR A 322 -14.33 12.45 -2.52
C TYR A 322 -14.43 11.21 -1.61
N ALA A 323 -14.85 10.06 -2.14
CA ALA A 323 -15.05 8.83 -1.38
C ALA A 323 -15.03 7.58 -2.29
N SER A 324 -14.56 6.46 -1.77
CA SER A 324 -14.73 5.14 -2.37
C SER A 324 -15.99 4.49 -1.81
N LEU A 325 -16.91 4.12 -2.70
CA LEU A 325 -18.15 3.42 -2.37
C LEU A 325 -18.01 1.95 -2.77
N ASN A 326 -18.35 1.03 -1.89
CA ASN A 326 -18.41 -0.39 -2.21
C ASN A 326 -19.79 -0.96 -1.86
N ALA A 327 -20.30 -1.83 -2.71
CA ALA A 327 -21.53 -2.57 -2.50
C ALA A 327 -21.32 -4.02 -2.93
N SER A 328 -21.81 -4.97 -2.14
CA SER A 328 -21.83 -6.36 -2.55
C SER A 328 -23.09 -7.06 -2.08
N PHE A 329 -23.48 -8.05 -2.87
CA PHE A 329 -24.65 -8.88 -2.68
C PHE A 329 -24.21 -10.33 -2.85
N GLY A 330 -24.61 -11.20 -1.93
CA GLY A 330 -24.38 -12.64 -2.00
C GLY A 330 -25.67 -13.38 -1.69
N SER A 331 -25.99 -14.41 -2.48
CA SER A 331 -27.10 -15.33 -2.21
C SER A 331 -26.59 -16.75 -2.32
N GLY A 332 -26.75 -17.53 -1.25
CA GLY A 332 -26.51 -18.96 -1.23
C GLY A 332 -27.79 -19.75 -0.94
N LYS A 333 -27.65 -21.05 -0.70
CA LYS A 333 -28.77 -21.95 -0.42
C LYS A 333 -29.51 -21.61 0.88
N HIS A 334 -28.79 -21.11 1.89
CA HIS A 334 -29.32 -20.86 3.23
C HIS A 334 -29.07 -19.44 3.76
N TYR A 335 -28.54 -18.55 2.93
CA TYR A 335 -28.24 -17.18 3.33
C TYR A 335 -28.44 -16.20 2.18
N ARG A 336 -28.70 -14.95 2.54
CA ARG A 336 -28.61 -13.78 1.68
C ARG A 336 -27.88 -12.70 2.44
N SER A 337 -26.81 -12.18 1.88
CA SER A 337 -26.01 -11.12 2.47
C SER A 337 -25.99 -9.91 1.54
N VAL A 338 -26.10 -8.73 2.14
CA VAL A 338 -25.92 -7.45 1.47
C VAL A 338 -24.97 -6.65 2.32
N SER A 339 -23.91 -6.12 1.73
CA SER A 339 -22.99 -5.23 2.41
C SER A 339 -22.75 -3.97 1.58
N GLY A 340 -22.58 -2.86 2.27
CA GLY A 340 -22.24 -1.58 1.68
C GLY A 340 -21.21 -0.89 2.58
N GLY A 341 -20.31 -0.14 1.98
CA GLY A 341 -19.28 0.60 2.68
C GLY A 341 -18.93 1.90 1.96
N VAL A 342 -18.50 2.88 2.75
CA VAL A 342 -17.94 4.14 2.27
C VAL A 342 -16.62 4.32 2.98
N SER A 343 -15.56 4.56 2.22
CA SER A 343 -14.23 4.83 2.73
C SER A 343 -13.63 6.06 2.06
N GLY A 344 -12.75 6.75 2.76
CA GLY A 344 -12.06 7.93 2.26
C GLY A 344 -11.30 8.64 3.38
N THR A 345 -10.63 9.72 3.04
CA THR A 345 -9.90 10.59 3.96
C THR A 345 -10.47 12.00 3.91
N MET A 346 -10.50 12.66 5.05
CA MET A 346 -10.94 14.05 5.20
C MET A 346 -9.80 14.84 5.84
N ILE A 347 -9.37 15.91 5.18
CA ILE A 347 -8.27 16.78 5.63
C ILE A 347 -8.84 18.17 5.87
N GLY A 348 -8.80 18.61 7.13
CA GLY A 348 -9.06 20.01 7.50
C GLY A 348 -7.78 20.84 7.36
N HIS A 349 -7.86 21.97 6.67
CA HIS A 349 -6.73 22.87 6.44
C HIS A 349 -7.19 24.34 6.44
N SER A 350 -6.25 25.28 6.33
CA SER A 350 -6.56 26.73 6.36
C SER A 350 -7.48 27.22 5.24
N GLY A 351 -7.67 26.42 4.19
CA GLY A 351 -8.54 26.71 3.05
C GLY A 351 -9.92 26.05 3.14
N GLY A 352 -10.18 25.26 4.19
CA GLY A 352 -11.44 24.55 4.39
C GLY A 352 -11.25 23.05 4.61
N LEU A 353 -12.06 22.26 3.91
CA LEU A 353 -12.12 20.81 4.04
C LEU A 353 -11.94 20.18 2.66
N THR A 354 -10.94 19.31 2.51
CA THR A 354 -10.73 18.55 1.29
C THR A 354 -10.91 17.06 1.57
N LEU A 355 -11.61 16.39 0.67
CA LEU A 355 -11.90 14.96 0.75
C LEU A 355 -11.08 14.19 -0.28
N SER A 356 -10.74 12.95 0.02
CA SER A 356 -10.06 12.03 -0.90
C SER A 356 -10.70 10.65 -0.83
N PRO A 357 -10.91 9.96 -1.96
CA PRO A 357 -11.40 8.58 -1.96
C PRO A 357 -10.36 7.58 -1.46
N TYR A 358 -9.11 8.00 -1.32
CA TYR A 358 -8.00 7.15 -0.88
C TYR A 358 -7.70 7.33 0.60
N GLN A 359 -7.17 6.27 1.20
CA GLN A 359 -6.61 6.26 2.56
C GLN A 359 -5.10 6.22 2.48
N GLY A 360 -4.41 6.95 3.37
CA GLY A 360 -2.96 6.94 3.48
C GLY A 360 -2.50 7.71 4.71
N ASP A 361 -1.19 7.71 4.95
CA ASP A 361 -0.61 8.42 6.11
C ASP A 361 0.03 9.75 5.70
N THR A 362 0.63 9.81 4.50
CA THR A 362 1.33 11.00 3.98
C THR A 362 0.63 11.51 2.73
N PHE A 363 0.29 12.81 2.72
CA PHE A 363 -0.50 13.45 1.66
C PHE A 363 0.14 14.73 1.14
N ALA A 364 -0.12 15.05 -0.13
CA ALA A 364 -0.04 16.41 -0.62
C ALA A 364 -1.43 17.04 -0.66
N LEU A 365 -1.57 18.21 -0.04
CA LEU A 365 -2.70 19.09 -0.22
C LEU A 365 -2.38 20.03 -1.39
N VAL A 366 -2.89 19.69 -2.57
CA VAL A 366 -2.74 20.50 -3.77
C VAL A 366 -3.73 21.67 -3.71
N GLU A 367 -3.22 22.89 -3.86
CA GLU A 367 -4.02 24.11 -4.05
C GLU A 367 -3.82 24.60 -5.48
N ALA A 368 -4.88 24.57 -6.28
CA ALA A 368 -4.89 25.01 -7.68
C ALA A 368 -6.19 25.79 -7.95
N LYS A 369 -6.33 26.95 -7.31
CA LYS A 369 -7.50 27.83 -7.48
C LYS A 369 -7.60 28.31 -8.92
N GLY A 370 -8.78 28.17 -9.53
CA GLY A 370 -9.01 28.47 -10.95
C GLY A 370 -8.76 27.29 -11.89
N ALA A 371 -8.29 26.14 -11.39
CA ALA A 371 -8.13 24.89 -12.14
C ALA A 371 -9.06 23.79 -11.64
N GLU A 372 -10.27 24.16 -11.25
CA GLU A 372 -11.31 23.23 -10.79
C GLU A 372 -11.60 22.20 -11.89
N GLY A 373 -11.68 20.92 -11.51
CA GLY A 373 -11.88 19.81 -12.45
C GLY A 373 -10.59 19.25 -13.07
N ALA A 374 -9.43 19.86 -12.86
CA ALA A 374 -8.14 19.27 -13.27
C ALA A 374 -7.93 17.93 -12.55
N GLY A 375 -7.51 16.91 -13.30
CA GLY A 375 -7.16 15.60 -12.75
C GLY A 375 -5.76 15.58 -12.15
N VAL A 376 -5.51 14.64 -11.23
CA VAL A 376 -4.15 14.35 -10.75
C VAL A 376 -3.64 13.06 -11.40
N ASN A 377 -2.53 13.13 -12.11
CA ASN A 377 -1.99 11.97 -12.82
C ASN A 377 -1.58 10.85 -11.87
N GLY A 378 -1.89 9.62 -12.26
CA GLY A 378 -1.59 8.42 -11.48
C GLY A 378 -2.62 8.10 -10.41
N TYR A 379 -3.59 8.99 -10.15
CA TYR A 379 -4.62 8.79 -9.14
C TYR A 379 -6.03 8.90 -9.74
N SER A 380 -6.67 7.76 -9.94
CA SER A 380 -8.02 7.69 -10.49
C SER A 380 -9.03 8.41 -9.60
N GLY A 381 -9.84 9.29 -10.19
CA GLY A 381 -10.90 10.00 -9.49
C GLY A 381 -10.45 11.18 -8.62
N ILE A 382 -9.15 11.44 -8.43
CA ILE A 382 -8.72 12.68 -7.76
C ILE A 382 -8.78 13.83 -8.76
N GLN A 383 -9.58 14.82 -8.43
CA GLN A 383 -9.71 16.07 -9.19
C GLN A 383 -9.65 17.26 -8.22
N ILE A 384 -9.21 18.40 -8.73
CA ILE A 384 -9.33 19.67 -8.02
C ILE A 384 -10.81 19.96 -7.79
N ASP A 385 -11.20 20.07 -6.53
CA ASP A 385 -12.55 20.37 -6.13
C ASP A 385 -12.95 21.82 -6.49
N HIS A 386 -14.22 22.15 -6.28
CA HIS A 386 -14.75 23.48 -6.58
C HIS A 386 -14.22 24.59 -5.67
N TRP A 387 -13.48 24.26 -4.60
CA TRP A 387 -12.78 25.22 -3.76
C TRP A 387 -11.31 25.40 -4.18
N GLY A 388 -10.86 24.67 -5.21
CA GLY A 388 -9.51 24.72 -5.74
C GLY A 388 -8.52 23.81 -5.02
N TYR A 389 -8.98 22.74 -4.37
CA TYR A 389 -8.13 21.84 -3.59
C TYR A 389 -8.25 20.36 -3.99
N ALA A 390 -7.18 19.59 -3.79
CA ALA A 390 -7.20 18.14 -3.87
C ALA A 390 -6.22 17.51 -2.87
N ALA A 391 -6.56 16.32 -2.36
CA ALA A 391 -5.72 15.57 -1.44
C ALA A 391 -5.15 14.33 -2.12
N VAL A 392 -3.85 14.37 -2.41
CA VAL A 392 -3.10 13.34 -3.13
C VAL A 392 -2.40 12.40 -2.14
N PRO A 393 -2.75 11.10 -2.11
CA PRO A 393 -2.23 10.13 -1.14
C PRO A 393 -0.90 9.52 -1.58
N TYR A 394 -0.36 8.63 -0.72
CA TYR A 394 0.75 7.72 -1.04
C TYR A 394 2.06 8.42 -1.43
N LEU A 395 2.34 9.57 -0.83
CA LEU A 395 3.67 10.18 -1.00
C LEU A 395 4.71 9.36 -0.24
N ASN A 396 5.85 9.13 -0.88
CA ASN A 396 7.00 8.47 -0.26
C ASN A 396 7.69 9.45 0.71
N PRO A 397 7.72 9.16 2.02
CA PRO A 397 8.42 10.01 2.98
C PRO A 397 9.92 10.09 2.69
N TYR A 398 10.51 11.25 2.95
CA TYR A 398 11.95 11.53 2.78
C TYR A 398 12.48 11.35 1.35
N GLN A 399 11.58 11.29 0.36
CA GLN A 399 11.90 11.18 -1.06
C GLN A 399 11.19 12.27 -1.86
N LEU A 400 11.76 12.66 -3.00
CA LEU A 400 11.10 13.57 -3.92
C LEU A 400 9.92 12.85 -4.58
N ASN A 401 8.74 13.45 -4.48
CA ASN A 401 7.52 13.00 -5.13
C ASN A 401 7.11 14.04 -6.16
N ASP A 402 6.90 13.59 -7.40
CA ASP A 402 6.42 14.42 -8.49
C ASP A 402 4.89 14.38 -8.55
N ILE A 403 4.24 15.53 -8.36
CA ILE A 403 2.79 15.69 -8.47
C ILE A 403 2.51 16.38 -9.79
N HIS A 404 1.69 15.74 -10.62
CA HIS A 404 1.34 16.24 -11.94
C HIS A 404 -0.17 16.50 -12.01
N LEU A 405 -0.54 17.70 -12.45
CA LEU A 405 -1.91 18.07 -12.75
C LEU A 405 -2.15 17.96 -14.26
N ASP A 406 -3.22 17.27 -14.64
CA ASP A 406 -3.75 17.28 -16.00
C ASP A 406 -4.85 18.35 -16.09
N PRO A 407 -4.65 19.42 -16.87
CA PRO A 407 -5.69 20.43 -17.08
C PRO A 407 -6.90 19.88 -17.85
N LYS A 408 -6.86 18.64 -18.36
CA LYS A 408 -8.04 18.00 -18.92
C LYS A 408 -9.16 17.94 -17.87
N GLY A 409 -10.29 18.54 -18.21
CA GLY A 409 -11.46 18.64 -17.32
C GLY A 409 -11.63 20.02 -16.67
N THR A 410 -10.64 20.92 -16.76
CA THR A 410 -10.81 22.29 -16.29
C THR A 410 -11.76 23.10 -17.17
N ALA A 411 -12.21 24.23 -16.64
CA ALA A 411 -12.89 25.22 -17.45
C ALA A 411 -12.03 25.61 -18.67
N SER A 412 -12.71 25.90 -19.76
CA SER A 412 -12.09 26.37 -20.99
C SER A 412 -11.36 27.69 -20.76
N GLY A 413 -10.13 27.80 -21.26
CA GLY A 413 -9.28 28.98 -21.09
C GLY A 413 -8.45 28.98 -19.82
N VAL A 414 -8.49 27.93 -19.01
CA VAL A 414 -7.58 27.76 -17.87
C VAL A 414 -6.24 27.20 -18.36
N GLU A 415 -5.16 27.81 -17.90
CA GLU A 415 -3.80 27.33 -18.05
C GLU A 415 -3.13 27.27 -16.68
N LEU A 416 -2.24 26.31 -16.49
CA LEU A 416 -1.41 26.20 -15.29
C LEU A 416 0.00 26.72 -15.62
N ASP A 417 0.54 27.62 -14.79
CA ASP A 417 1.92 28.14 -14.94
C ASP A 417 2.96 27.01 -14.88
N SER A 418 2.66 25.97 -14.09
CA SER A 418 3.36 24.70 -14.09
C SER A 418 2.35 23.58 -13.96
N THR A 419 2.52 22.48 -14.69
CA THR A 419 1.71 21.26 -14.54
C THR A 419 2.36 20.24 -13.62
N SER A 420 3.56 20.51 -13.10
CA SER A 420 4.33 19.60 -12.24
C SER A 420 4.98 20.33 -11.07
N GLN A 421 4.94 19.73 -9.89
CA GLN A 421 5.63 20.21 -8.68
C GLN A 421 6.27 19.03 -7.95
N ARG A 422 7.38 19.29 -7.24
CA ARG A 422 8.10 18.29 -6.45
C ARG A 422 8.05 18.61 -4.97
N VAL A 423 7.81 17.61 -4.16
CA VAL A 423 7.82 17.74 -2.70
C VAL A 423 8.45 16.52 -2.02
N ALA A 424 9.14 16.75 -0.92
CA ALA A 424 9.69 15.69 -0.07
C ALA A 424 9.08 15.78 1.34
N PRO A 425 7.96 15.06 1.60
CA PRO A 425 7.28 15.11 2.88
C PRO A 425 8.00 14.29 3.95
N LEU A 426 7.75 14.63 5.21
CA LEU A 426 8.07 13.76 6.36
C LEU A 426 7.00 12.66 6.47
N ASP A 427 7.31 11.62 7.22
CA ASP A 427 6.35 10.54 7.48
C ASP A 427 5.12 11.06 8.24
N GLY A 428 3.92 10.76 7.74
CA GLY A 428 2.65 11.24 8.30
C GLY A 428 2.33 12.71 7.99
N ALA A 429 3.12 13.40 7.16
CA ALA A 429 2.92 14.82 6.87
C ALA A 429 1.83 15.06 5.81
N VAL A 430 1.10 16.18 5.96
CA VAL A 430 0.25 16.76 4.92
C VAL A 430 0.93 18.01 4.39
N VAL A 431 1.56 17.92 3.21
CA VAL A 431 2.34 19.02 2.63
C VAL A 431 1.50 19.82 1.63
N LYS A 432 1.42 21.14 1.81
CA LYS A 432 0.72 22.02 0.85
C LYS A 432 1.57 22.21 -0.41
N VAL A 433 0.99 22.00 -1.58
CA VAL A 433 1.61 22.21 -2.89
C VAL A 433 0.74 23.15 -3.71
N SER A 434 1.25 24.30 -4.12
CA SER A 434 0.46 25.32 -4.82
C SER A 434 0.78 25.36 -6.31
N TYR A 435 -0.27 25.41 -7.11
CA TYR A 435 -0.23 25.59 -8.55
C TYR A 435 -0.94 26.88 -8.89
N GLN A 436 -0.29 27.73 -9.68
CA GLN A 436 -0.90 28.96 -10.18
C GLN A 436 -1.64 28.64 -11.47
N ALA A 437 -2.94 28.93 -11.48
CA ALA A 437 -3.77 28.85 -12.67
C ALA A 437 -4.08 30.26 -13.17
N ARG A 438 -4.01 30.47 -14.48
CA ARG A 438 -4.41 31.69 -15.16
C ARG A 438 -5.56 31.40 -16.09
N GLN A 439 -6.50 32.31 -16.14
CA GLN A 439 -7.61 32.24 -17.08
C GLN A 439 -7.36 33.22 -18.23
N GLY A 440 -7.45 32.74 -19.46
CA GLY A 440 -7.35 33.60 -20.63
C GLY A 440 -7.61 32.88 -21.94
N TYR A 441 -7.87 33.68 -22.97
CA TYR A 441 -8.15 33.24 -24.33
C TYR A 441 -6.85 32.96 -25.07
N PRO A 442 -6.57 31.72 -25.49
CA PRO A 442 -5.40 31.43 -26.30
C PRO A 442 -5.59 31.97 -27.73
N LEU A 443 -4.64 32.78 -28.16
CA LEU A 443 -4.60 33.39 -29.49
C LEU A 443 -3.38 32.92 -30.25
N LEU A 444 -3.58 32.55 -31.51
CA LEU A 444 -2.50 32.38 -32.47
C LEU A 444 -2.61 33.48 -33.53
N ILE A 445 -1.74 34.48 -33.43
CA ILE A 445 -1.81 35.70 -34.22
C ILE A 445 -0.78 35.64 -35.34
N THR A 446 -1.25 35.79 -36.58
CA THR A 446 -0.39 36.06 -37.74
C THR A 446 -0.30 37.56 -37.94
N VAL A 447 0.92 38.10 -37.84
CA VAL A 447 1.14 39.55 -37.97
C VAL A 447 1.31 39.93 -39.43
N THR A 448 0.52 40.92 -39.88
CA THR A 448 0.56 41.49 -41.23
C THR A 448 1.03 42.95 -41.19
N GLY A 449 1.66 43.42 -42.26
CA GLY A 449 2.11 44.81 -42.36
C GLY A 449 3.29 45.21 -41.47
N ALA A 450 3.96 44.25 -40.83
CA ALA A 450 5.24 44.49 -40.16
C ALA A 450 6.34 44.75 -41.21
N MET A 451 7.18 45.77 -40.99
CA MET A 451 8.28 46.12 -41.91
C MET A 451 9.36 45.05 -41.99
N GLN A 452 9.53 44.26 -40.91
CA GLN A 452 10.44 43.13 -40.81
C GLN A 452 9.76 42.01 -40.01
N PRO A 453 10.11 40.73 -40.25
CA PRO A 453 9.61 39.62 -39.44
C PRO A 453 9.91 39.85 -37.96
N LEU A 454 8.91 39.63 -37.11
CA LEU A 454 9.12 39.73 -35.66
C LEU A 454 10.14 38.66 -35.22
N PRO A 455 11.18 39.02 -34.45
CA PRO A 455 12.19 38.06 -34.01
C PRO A 455 11.60 36.99 -33.10
N PHE A 456 12.03 35.75 -33.29
CA PHE A 456 11.68 34.63 -32.41
C PHE A 456 12.06 34.93 -30.96
N GLY A 457 11.17 34.61 -30.02
CA GLY A 457 11.38 34.82 -28.58
C GLY A 457 11.09 36.26 -28.11
N THR A 458 10.63 37.16 -28.98
CA THR A 458 10.23 38.51 -28.55
C THR A 458 8.97 38.42 -27.68
N GLU A 459 9.01 39.09 -26.52
CA GLU A 459 7.89 39.17 -25.58
C GLU A 459 6.74 40.04 -26.12
N VAL A 460 5.51 39.55 -25.94
CA VAL A 460 4.27 40.24 -26.29
C VAL A 460 3.61 40.72 -24.99
N HIS A 461 3.33 42.01 -24.91
CA HIS A 461 2.77 42.65 -23.73
C HIS A 461 1.32 43.07 -23.97
N ASP A 462 0.50 43.03 -22.94
CA ASP A 462 -0.86 43.59 -22.95
C ASP A 462 -0.89 45.09 -22.60
N ASP A 463 -2.10 45.65 -22.45
CA ASP A 463 -2.31 47.04 -22.06
C ASP A 463 -1.82 47.37 -20.63
N THR A 464 -1.64 46.35 -19.78
CA THR A 464 -1.09 46.49 -18.42
C THR A 464 0.43 46.31 -18.36
N ALA A 465 1.08 46.16 -19.52
CA ALA A 465 2.50 45.85 -19.67
C ALA A 465 2.91 44.50 -19.04
N GLN A 466 1.98 43.54 -18.90
CA GLN A 466 2.31 42.17 -18.55
C GLN A 466 2.62 41.35 -19.79
N THR A 467 3.61 40.47 -19.68
CA THR A 467 3.96 39.51 -20.73
C THR A 467 2.86 38.45 -20.83
N VAL A 468 2.15 38.45 -21.96
CA VAL A 468 1.01 37.56 -22.25
C VAL A 468 1.33 36.52 -23.33
N GLY A 469 2.52 36.58 -23.93
CA GLY A 469 2.90 35.65 -24.98
C GLY A 469 4.27 35.92 -25.57
N TYR A 470 4.61 35.13 -26.59
CA TYR A 470 5.89 35.22 -27.30
C TYR A 470 5.69 35.07 -28.80
N VAL A 471 6.62 35.66 -29.55
CA VAL A 471 6.75 35.42 -31.00
C VAL A 471 7.42 34.06 -31.22
N GLY A 472 6.70 33.14 -31.85
CA GLY A 472 7.17 31.84 -32.28
C GLY A 472 7.76 31.82 -33.69
N GLN A 473 7.88 30.63 -34.28
CA GLN A 473 8.42 30.47 -35.63
C GLN A 473 7.51 31.10 -36.69
N GLY A 474 8.11 31.62 -37.77
CA GLY A 474 7.37 32.27 -38.86
C GLY A 474 6.78 33.64 -38.51
N GLY A 475 7.17 34.24 -37.38
CA GLY A 475 6.64 35.53 -36.93
C GLY A 475 5.20 35.45 -36.39
N GLN A 476 4.71 34.25 -36.10
CA GLN A 476 3.43 34.04 -35.43
C GLN A 476 3.57 34.31 -33.94
N ILE A 477 2.57 34.93 -33.34
CA ILE A 477 2.51 35.17 -31.90
C ILE A 477 1.56 34.16 -31.29
N TYR A 478 2.02 33.45 -30.26
CA TYR A 478 1.14 32.75 -29.34
C TYR A 478 1.01 33.60 -28.09
N ALA A 479 -0.20 34.08 -27.80
CA ALA A 479 -0.48 34.91 -26.63
C ALA A 479 -1.79 34.48 -25.98
N ARG A 480 -1.88 34.63 -24.67
CA ARG A 480 -3.09 34.36 -23.90
C ARG A 480 -3.53 35.62 -23.19
N VAL A 481 -4.71 36.10 -23.53
CA VAL A 481 -5.23 37.39 -23.06
C VAL A 481 -6.43 37.19 -22.13
N GLU A 482 -6.54 38.00 -21.09
CA GLU A 482 -7.68 37.93 -20.15
C GLU A 482 -8.92 38.66 -20.71
N GLN A 483 -8.69 39.74 -21.47
CA GLN A 483 -9.74 40.59 -22.01
C GLN A 483 -10.14 40.18 -23.43
N VAL A 484 -11.42 40.28 -23.76
CA VAL A 484 -11.96 39.98 -25.10
C VAL A 484 -11.60 41.03 -26.16
N ARG A 485 -11.12 42.22 -25.74
CA ARG A 485 -10.63 43.29 -26.60
C ARG A 485 -9.47 44.00 -25.89
N GLY A 486 -8.48 44.42 -26.64
CA GLY A 486 -7.32 45.13 -26.10
C GLY A 486 -6.28 45.41 -27.18
N VAL A 487 -5.11 45.89 -26.77
CA VAL A 487 -3.97 46.10 -27.67
C VAL A 487 -2.76 45.31 -27.19
N LEU A 488 -2.23 44.47 -28.06
CA LEU A 488 -0.97 43.78 -27.81
C LEU A 488 0.18 44.64 -28.33
N THR A 489 1.24 44.74 -27.54
CA THR A 489 2.43 45.52 -27.88
C THR A 489 3.64 44.59 -27.97
N VAL A 490 4.32 44.64 -29.13
CA VAL A 490 5.57 43.90 -29.37
C VAL A 490 6.69 44.90 -29.63
N ARG A 491 7.73 44.86 -28.81
CA ARG A 491 8.90 45.74 -28.95
C ARG A 491 10.09 44.96 -29.50
N ALA A 492 10.52 45.31 -30.71
CA ALA A 492 11.65 44.68 -31.37
C ALA A 492 12.54 45.74 -32.04
N GLY A 493 13.85 45.69 -31.80
CA GLY A 493 14.83 46.56 -32.47
C GLY A 493 14.56 48.06 -32.33
N GLY A 494 14.03 48.51 -31.19
CA GLY A 494 13.70 49.92 -30.93
C GLY A 494 12.38 50.41 -31.56
N LYS A 495 11.62 49.55 -32.25
CA LYS A 495 10.29 49.85 -32.78
C LYS A 495 9.21 49.14 -31.96
N SER A 496 8.08 49.81 -31.77
CA SER A 496 6.92 49.28 -31.06
C SER A 496 5.81 48.99 -32.06
N CYS A 497 5.42 47.72 -32.17
CA CYS A 497 4.30 47.28 -32.98
C CYS A 497 3.07 47.12 -32.09
N ARG A 498 1.97 47.84 -32.39
CA ARG A 498 0.68 47.70 -31.72
C ARG A 498 -0.25 46.83 -32.55
N LEU A 499 -0.92 45.90 -31.90
CA LEU A 499 -1.81 44.91 -32.51
C LEU A 499 -3.15 44.95 -31.76
N PRO A 500 -4.09 45.84 -32.16
CA PRO A 500 -5.43 45.84 -31.58
C PRO A 500 -6.13 44.54 -31.94
N TYR A 501 -6.75 43.89 -30.95
CA TYR A 501 -7.48 42.65 -31.15
C TYR A 501 -8.89 42.75 -30.58
N ALA A 502 -9.81 42.00 -31.20
CA ALA A 502 -11.16 41.81 -30.70
C ALA A 502 -11.59 40.37 -30.99
N LEU A 503 -11.85 39.60 -29.93
CA LEU A 503 -12.26 38.21 -30.03
C LEU A 503 -13.69 38.14 -30.54
N THR A 504 -13.90 37.29 -31.54
CA THR A 504 -15.22 37.04 -32.12
C THR A 504 -15.89 35.82 -31.51
N ASN A 505 -15.10 34.91 -30.94
CA ASN A 505 -15.58 33.70 -30.29
C ASN A 505 -15.24 33.74 -28.79
N THR A 506 -16.20 34.16 -27.97
CA THR A 506 -16.02 34.25 -26.51
C THR A 506 -16.05 32.89 -25.79
N LYS A 507 -16.19 31.78 -26.52
CA LYS A 507 -15.97 30.45 -25.94
C LYS A 507 -14.47 30.22 -25.78
N ALA A 508 -13.97 30.43 -24.56
CA ALA A 508 -12.57 30.34 -24.14
C ALA A 508 -11.83 29.00 -24.44
N ALA A 509 -12.47 28.05 -25.12
CA ALA A 509 -12.01 26.67 -25.30
C ALA A 509 -11.15 26.46 -26.55
N SER A 510 -11.36 27.24 -27.60
CA SER A 510 -10.70 27.05 -28.88
C SER A 510 -9.63 28.11 -29.08
N LEU A 511 -8.42 27.67 -29.45
CA LEU A 511 -7.38 28.55 -29.99
C LEU A 511 -7.97 29.42 -31.11
N GLU A 512 -8.06 30.74 -30.88
CA GLU A 512 -8.57 31.67 -31.88
C GLU A 512 -7.40 32.12 -32.76
N THR A 513 -7.50 31.87 -34.05
CA THR A 513 -6.49 32.31 -35.03
C THR A 513 -6.88 33.69 -35.55
N LEU A 514 -6.01 34.67 -35.38
CA LEU A 514 -6.26 36.06 -35.79
C LEU A 514 -5.19 36.52 -36.77
N SER A 515 -5.59 37.33 -37.74
CA SER A 515 -4.66 38.05 -38.61
C SER A 515 -4.72 39.53 -38.24
N LEU A 516 -3.69 40.03 -37.55
CA LEU A 516 -3.66 41.40 -37.04
C LEU A 516 -2.64 42.24 -37.82
N ARG A 517 -2.97 43.51 -38.07
CA ARG A 517 -2.05 44.45 -38.73
C ARG A 517 -1.22 45.17 -37.69
N CYS A 518 0.10 45.19 -37.90
CA CYS A 518 1.01 45.95 -37.07
C CYS A 518 0.83 47.46 -37.29
N GLU A 519 0.45 48.18 -36.24
CA GLU A 519 0.38 49.64 -36.21
C GLU A 519 1.66 50.18 -35.54
N TYR A 520 2.44 50.95 -36.28
CA TYR A 520 3.58 51.67 -35.75
C TYR A 520 3.13 53.07 -35.29
N PRO A 521 3.55 53.54 -34.10
CA PRO A 521 3.32 54.91 -33.68
C PRO A 521 4.06 55.93 -34.55
#